data_AF-A0A1M6KDI5-F1
#
_entry.id   AF-A0A1M6KDI5-F1
#
_cell.length_a   1.000
_cell.length_b   1.000
_cell.length_c   1.000
_cell.angle_alpha   90.00
_cell.angle_beta   90.00
_cell.angle_gamma   90.00
#
_symmetry.space_group_name_H-M   'P 1'
#
loop_
_entity.id
_entity.type
_entity.pdbx_description
1 polymer ?
#
loop_
_entity_poly.entity_id
_entity_poly.type
_entity_poly.pdbx_seq_one_letter_code
_entity_poly.pdbx_strand_id
1 'polypeptide(L)'
;MNDLRYLISRDYYELVNNWNKNKMLYNSLRFYQIYNLHIERSDFAKNFFSKVINEAENDIAPDIMTGWWLPLKWFLFRTKDGNRDHRTAELIEIIPAKNDISILTEELSILRHGSSTVLSDNVVKELLAFLCVIYSEGNLTSVARTNKLGPLDGWNSKLEDLKKQYHDIDKWVKFVEDNCFEMFFQDVQYTKIKEYWQYGSINLCDASDDDWKTYFLTAKELIVKRHKQLKKKYNI
;
A
#
# COMPACT_ATOMS: atom_id res chain seq x y z
N MET A 1 20.55 -4.06 -29.75
CA MET A 1 19.37 -3.52 -29.04
C MET A 1 18.87 -4.64 -28.14
N ASN A 2 18.99 -4.53 -26.83
CA ASN A 2 18.53 -5.60 -25.93
C ASN A 2 17.00 -5.68 -26.01
N ASP A 3 16.45 -6.89 -26.17
CA ASP A 3 15.01 -7.10 -26.18
C ASP A 3 14.42 -6.64 -24.83
N LEU A 4 13.55 -5.63 -24.87
CA LEU A 4 12.91 -5.06 -23.68
C LEU A 4 12.18 -6.13 -22.86
N ARG A 5 11.62 -7.15 -23.51
CA ARG A 5 10.93 -8.27 -22.85
C ARG A 5 11.90 -9.13 -22.04
N TYR A 6 13.10 -9.34 -22.57
CA TYR A 6 14.17 -10.07 -21.88
C TYR A 6 14.67 -9.28 -20.66
N LEU A 7 14.85 -7.96 -20.79
CA LEU A 7 15.26 -7.11 -19.67
C LEU A 7 14.21 -7.07 -18.56
N ILE A 8 12.93 -6.90 -18.90
CA ILE A 8 11.82 -6.94 -17.94
C ILE A 8 11.78 -8.30 -17.22
N SER A 9 11.90 -9.40 -17.98
CA SER A 9 11.85 -10.76 -17.40
C SER A 9 13.05 -11.04 -16.48
N ARG A 10 14.25 -10.57 -16.85
CA ARG A 10 15.46 -10.70 -16.04
C ARG A 10 15.34 -9.90 -14.74
N ASP A 11 15.04 -8.61 -14.84
CA ASP A 11 14.93 -7.72 -13.68
C ASP A 11 13.83 -8.18 -12.72
N TYR A 12 12.75 -8.73 -13.27
CA TYR A 12 11.70 -9.39 -12.50
C TYR A 12 12.19 -10.65 -11.77
N TYR A 13 12.87 -11.56 -12.48
CA TYR A 13 13.41 -12.78 -11.88
C TYR A 13 14.40 -12.47 -10.76
N GLU A 14 15.26 -11.45 -10.96
CA GLU A 14 16.18 -10.96 -9.94
C GLU A 14 15.44 -10.41 -8.70
N LEU A 15 14.39 -9.61 -8.91
CA LEU A 15 13.58 -9.06 -7.83
C LEU A 15 12.92 -10.16 -6.99
N VAL A 16 12.29 -11.16 -7.63
CA VAL A 16 11.61 -12.26 -6.94
C VAL A 16 12.60 -13.11 -6.14
N ASN A 17 13.74 -13.48 -6.72
CA ASN A 17 14.75 -14.29 -6.03
C ASN A 17 15.44 -13.58 -4.86
N ASN A 18 15.41 -12.25 -4.86
CA ASN A 18 15.96 -11.44 -3.79
C ASN A 18 14.89 -10.80 -2.90
N TRP A 19 13.60 -11.13 -3.07
CA TRP A 19 12.50 -10.46 -2.37
C TRP A 19 12.71 -10.40 -0.86
N ASN A 20 13.01 -11.55 -0.23
CA ASN A 20 13.25 -11.64 1.21
C ASN A 20 14.58 -11.03 1.67
N LYS A 21 15.51 -10.78 0.75
CA LYS A 21 16.83 -10.19 1.04
C LYS A 21 16.82 -8.67 0.93
N ASN A 22 15.94 -8.15 0.09
CA ASN A 22 15.81 -6.72 -0.16
C ASN A 22 14.91 -6.05 0.89
N LYS A 23 15.06 -4.74 1.07
CA LYS A 23 14.11 -3.96 1.85
C LYS A 23 12.77 -3.86 1.13
N MET A 24 11.69 -3.87 1.91
CA MET A 24 10.34 -3.83 1.35
C MET A 24 10.07 -2.55 0.55
N LEU A 25 10.63 -1.41 0.95
CA LEU A 25 10.53 -0.16 0.19
C LEU A 25 11.19 -0.28 -1.20
N TYR A 26 12.41 -0.82 -1.28
CA TYR A 26 13.08 -1.07 -2.55
C TYR A 26 12.27 -2.05 -3.43
N ASN A 27 11.78 -3.14 -2.85
CA ASN A 27 10.93 -4.08 -3.56
C ASN A 27 9.68 -3.40 -4.12
N SER A 28 9.01 -2.57 -3.31
CA SER A 28 7.81 -1.83 -3.71
C SER A 28 8.07 -0.92 -4.91
N LEU A 29 9.19 -0.20 -4.91
CA LEU A 29 9.58 0.72 -5.97
C LEU A 29 10.00 -0.02 -7.24
N ARG A 30 10.90 -1.01 -7.14
CA ARG A 30 11.33 -1.83 -8.29
C ARG A 30 10.16 -2.59 -8.90
N PHE A 31 9.26 -3.11 -8.07
CA PHE A 31 8.08 -3.78 -8.55
C PHE A 31 7.19 -2.83 -9.37
N TYR A 32 6.96 -1.61 -8.88
CA TYR A 32 6.25 -0.58 -9.63
C TYR A 32 6.95 -0.24 -10.95
N GLN A 33 8.27 -0.03 -10.94
CA GLN A 33 9.05 0.29 -12.14
C GLN A 33 8.92 -0.80 -13.23
N ILE A 34 8.92 -2.08 -12.84
CA ILE A 34 8.85 -3.21 -13.78
C ILE A 34 7.47 -3.36 -14.41
N TYR A 35 6.40 -3.26 -13.61
CA TYR A 35 5.04 -3.53 -14.08
C TYR A 35 4.26 -2.29 -14.51
N ASN A 36 4.73 -1.10 -14.13
CA ASN A 36 4.23 0.24 -14.45
C ASN A 36 2.72 0.49 -14.26
N LEU A 37 1.91 -0.48 -13.82
CA LEU A 37 0.46 -0.42 -13.58
C LEU A 37 -0.01 -1.72 -12.88
N HIS A 38 -1.08 -1.62 -12.09
CA HIS A 38 -1.94 -2.69 -11.56
C HIS A 38 -1.27 -4.03 -11.24
N ILE A 39 -0.59 -4.09 -10.10
CA ILE A 39 0.01 -5.30 -9.54
C ILE A 39 -0.97 -6.49 -9.55
N GLU A 40 -2.26 -6.24 -9.31
CA GLU A 40 -3.34 -7.24 -9.27
C GLU A 40 -3.54 -8.00 -10.59
N ARG A 41 -3.04 -7.46 -11.71
CA ARG A 41 -3.16 -8.07 -13.03
C ARG A 41 -1.95 -8.93 -13.41
N SER A 42 -0.85 -8.84 -12.64
CA SER A 42 0.37 -9.61 -12.93
C SER A 42 0.18 -11.10 -12.58
N ASP A 43 0.79 -12.00 -13.38
CA ASP A 43 0.80 -13.43 -13.06
C ASP A 43 1.57 -13.72 -11.75
N PHE A 44 2.47 -12.80 -11.34
CA PHE A 44 3.07 -12.82 -10.01
C PHE A 44 2.04 -12.64 -8.91
N ALA A 45 1.21 -11.60 -8.96
CA ALA A 45 0.17 -11.40 -7.96
C ALA A 45 -0.78 -12.59 -7.92
N LYS A 46 -1.21 -13.08 -9.09
CA LYS A 46 -2.04 -14.29 -9.15
C LYS A 46 -1.36 -15.48 -8.50
N ASN A 47 -0.07 -15.73 -8.76
CA ASN A 47 0.66 -16.88 -8.22
C ASN A 47 1.09 -16.72 -6.75
N PHE A 48 1.54 -15.54 -6.34
CA PHE A 48 1.98 -15.23 -4.98
C PHE A 48 0.79 -15.19 -4.02
N PHE A 49 -0.32 -14.56 -4.44
CA PHE A 49 -1.56 -14.54 -3.67
C PHE A 49 -2.47 -15.75 -3.96
N SER A 50 -2.09 -16.67 -4.87
CA SER A 50 -2.89 -17.87 -5.23
C SER A 50 -3.27 -18.72 -4.03
N LYS A 51 -2.39 -18.83 -3.02
CA LYS A 51 -2.68 -19.56 -1.78
C LYS A 51 -3.85 -18.99 -1.00
N VAL A 52 -4.08 -17.67 -1.10
CA VAL A 52 -5.21 -17.01 -0.43
C VAL A 52 -6.43 -16.91 -1.35
N ILE A 53 -6.23 -16.98 -2.67
CA ILE A 53 -7.29 -16.94 -3.69
C ILE A 53 -7.95 -18.32 -3.88
N ASN A 54 -7.22 -19.42 -3.74
CA ASN A 54 -7.71 -20.78 -3.99
C ASN A 54 -8.64 -21.34 -2.90
N GLU A 55 -8.80 -20.65 -1.76
CA GLU A 55 -9.70 -21.07 -0.67
C GLU A 55 -11.06 -20.37 -0.70
N ALA A 56 -11.28 -19.45 -1.66
CA ALA A 56 -12.58 -18.83 -1.87
C ALA A 56 -13.21 -19.35 -3.18
N GLU A 57 -14.22 -20.19 -3.06
CA GLU A 57 -15.08 -20.57 -4.17
C GLU A 57 -15.70 -19.32 -4.81
N ASN A 58 -15.22 -18.97 -6.01
CA ASN A 58 -15.73 -17.95 -6.93
C ASN A 58 -15.59 -16.47 -6.48
N ASP A 59 -15.08 -15.63 -7.39
CA ASP A 59 -15.15 -14.15 -7.39
C ASP A 59 -14.24 -13.31 -6.45
N ILE A 60 -13.15 -13.86 -5.91
CA ILE A 60 -12.09 -13.04 -5.27
C ILE A 60 -10.90 -12.89 -6.22
N ALA A 61 -10.70 -11.69 -6.76
CA ALA A 61 -9.41 -11.33 -7.36
C ALA A 61 -8.62 -10.44 -6.39
N PRO A 62 -7.29 -10.57 -6.35
CA PRO A 62 -6.47 -9.87 -5.37
C PRO A 62 -6.32 -8.40 -5.75
N ASP A 63 -7.17 -7.49 -5.24
CA ASP A 63 -6.92 -6.04 -5.36
C ASP A 63 -5.86 -5.63 -4.33
N ILE A 64 -4.59 -5.91 -4.65
CA ILE A 64 -3.46 -5.52 -3.81
C ILE A 64 -3.38 -4.00 -3.86
N MET A 65 -3.90 -3.36 -2.82
CA MET A 65 -3.93 -1.91 -2.81
C MET A 65 -2.51 -1.37 -2.95
N THR A 66 -2.31 -0.58 -3.98
CA THR A 66 -1.14 0.26 -4.14
C THR A 66 -1.18 1.51 -3.23
N GLY A 67 -2.09 1.54 -2.25
CA GLY A 67 -2.39 2.67 -1.36
C GLY A 67 -1.27 3.05 -0.38
N TRP A 68 -0.05 2.58 -0.61
CA TRP A 68 1.16 3.06 0.03
C TRP A 68 1.74 4.29 -0.66
N TRP A 69 1.42 4.55 -1.93
CA TRP A 69 2.09 5.62 -2.68
C TRP A 69 1.81 7.03 -2.17
N LEU A 70 0.55 7.48 -1.98
CA LEU A 70 0.36 8.84 -1.44
C LEU A 70 0.92 8.99 -0.03
N PRO A 71 0.70 8.05 0.90
CA PRO A 71 1.35 8.11 2.20
C PRO A 71 2.87 8.27 2.08
N LEU A 72 3.53 7.45 1.25
CA LEU A 72 4.97 7.54 1.03
C LEU A 72 5.36 8.88 0.39
N LYS A 73 4.61 9.36 -0.60
CA LYS A 73 4.88 10.61 -1.30
C LYS A 73 4.79 11.82 -0.37
N TRP A 74 3.70 11.91 0.40
CA TRP A 74 3.48 12.98 1.36
C TRP A 74 4.48 12.92 2.51
N PHE A 75 4.84 11.71 2.96
CA PHE A 75 5.90 11.50 3.93
C PHE A 75 7.27 11.95 3.37
N LEU A 76 7.72 11.44 2.23
CA LEU A 76 9.08 11.68 1.77
C LEU A 76 9.29 13.06 1.15
N PHE A 77 8.30 13.61 0.44
CA PHE A 77 8.50 14.83 -0.33
C PHE A 77 7.77 16.04 0.23
N ARG A 78 6.93 15.85 1.27
CA ARG A 78 6.13 16.91 1.89
C ARG A 78 5.35 17.74 0.87
N THR A 79 4.91 17.10 -0.21
CA THR A 79 4.12 17.73 -1.28
C THR A 79 3.07 16.78 -1.80
N LYS A 80 1.93 17.34 -2.22
CA LYS A 80 0.88 16.61 -2.94
C LYS A 80 1.22 16.43 -4.41
N ASP A 81 2.14 17.23 -4.92
CA ASP A 81 2.57 17.22 -6.31
C ASP A 81 3.56 16.10 -6.59
N GLY A 82 3.87 15.90 -7.86
CA GLY A 82 4.79 14.86 -8.31
C GLY A 82 4.06 13.58 -8.72
N ASN A 83 4.43 13.12 -9.92
CA ASN A 83 3.96 11.86 -10.50
C ASN A 83 4.75 10.69 -9.90
N ARG A 84 4.04 9.59 -9.64
CA ARG A 84 4.60 8.33 -9.16
C ARG A 84 5.74 7.80 -10.02
N ASP A 85 5.64 7.88 -11.35
CA ASP A 85 6.65 7.37 -12.27
C ASP A 85 7.99 8.07 -12.08
N HIS A 86 7.96 9.40 -12.12
CA HIS A 86 9.14 10.24 -11.97
C HIS A 86 9.78 10.05 -10.59
N ARG A 87 8.97 10.13 -9.52
CA ARG A 87 9.46 9.97 -8.15
C ARG A 87 9.94 8.55 -7.86
N THR A 88 9.35 7.52 -8.48
CA THR A 88 9.83 6.15 -8.31
C THR A 88 11.20 5.97 -8.93
N ALA A 89 11.45 6.56 -10.11
CA ALA A 89 12.77 6.52 -10.74
C ALA A 89 13.84 7.18 -9.83
N GLU A 90 13.55 8.39 -9.33
CA GLU A 90 14.44 9.08 -8.38
C GLU A 90 14.72 8.25 -7.12
N LEU A 91 13.67 7.68 -6.52
CA LEU A 91 13.78 6.91 -5.29
C LEU A 91 14.59 5.62 -5.48
N ILE A 92 14.55 4.97 -6.65
CA ILE A 92 15.31 3.73 -6.91
C ILE A 92 16.82 4.00 -7.01
N GLU A 93 17.21 5.18 -7.46
CA GLU A 93 18.62 5.59 -7.55
C GLU A 93 19.21 5.88 -6.17
N ILE A 94 18.39 6.40 -5.26
CA ILE A 94 18.79 6.79 -3.90
C ILE A 94 18.66 5.62 -2.92
N ILE A 95 17.55 4.86 -3.01
CA ILE A 95 17.23 3.85 -2.02
C ILE A 95 17.95 2.54 -2.37
N PRO A 96 18.86 2.08 -1.48
CA PRO A 96 19.60 0.85 -1.69
C PRO A 96 18.73 -0.40 -1.56
N ALA A 97 19.07 -1.45 -2.31
CA ALA A 97 18.38 -2.74 -2.24
C ALA A 97 18.57 -3.45 -0.90
N LYS A 98 19.82 -3.46 -0.39
CA LYS A 98 20.29 -4.29 0.73
C LYS A 98 21.17 -3.50 1.71
N ASN A 99 20.62 -2.46 2.36
CA ASN A 99 21.38 -1.70 3.37
C ASN A 99 20.80 -1.81 4.78
N ASP A 100 21.60 -1.40 5.75
CA ASP A 100 21.23 -1.24 7.16
C ASP A 100 20.01 -0.30 7.30
N ILE A 101 19.18 -0.52 8.32
CA ILE A 101 18.09 0.40 8.66
C ILE A 101 18.62 1.82 8.87
N SER A 102 19.80 1.97 9.50
CA SER A 102 20.35 3.29 9.79
C SER A 102 20.75 4.05 8.52
N ILE A 103 21.32 3.37 7.51
CA ILE A 103 21.63 3.99 6.21
C ILE A 103 20.34 4.38 5.49
N LEU A 104 19.33 3.49 5.48
CA LEU A 104 18.04 3.84 4.90
C LEU A 104 17.42 5.06 5.61
N THR A 105 17.51 5.12 6.94
CA THR A 105 17.04 6.27 7.72
C THR A 105 17.75 7.56 7.32
N GLU A 106 19.06 7.52 7.10
CA GLU A 106 19.83 8.68 6.65
C GLU A 106 19.35 9.17 5.27
N GLU A 107 19.23 8.28 4.29
CA GLU A 107 18.76 8.62 2.93
C GLU A 107 17.33 9.21 2.95
N LEU A 108 16.43 8.60 3.72
CA LEU A 108 15.06 9.10 3.86
C LEU A 108 15.01 10.43 4.64
N SER A 109 15.93 10.65 5.59
CA SER A 109 16.06 11.93 6.29
C SER A 109 16.45 13.04 5.33
N ILE A 110 17.43 12.79 4.45
CA ILE A 110 17.87 13.77 3.44
C ILE A 110 16.73 14.09 2.48
N LEU A 111 16.01 13.07 2.01
CA LEU A 111 14.86 13.27 1.12
C LEU A 111 13.76 14.13 1.75
N ARG A 112 13.39 13.84 3.00
CA ARG A 112 12.26 14.49 3.67
C ARG A 112 12.58 15.85 4.26
N HIS A 113 13.77 15.98 4.86
CA HIS A 113 14.15 17.12 5.69
C HIS A 113 15.33 17.91 5.12
N GLY A 114 15.96 17.43 4.04
CA GLY A 114 17.18 18.04 3.49
C GLY A 114 18.42 17.84 4.37
N SER A 115 18.37 16.97 5.38
CA SER A 115 19.48 16.73 6.32
C SER A 115 19.46 15.31 6.89
N SER A 116 20.61 14.78 7.28
CA SER A 116 20.84 13.36 7.61
C SER A 116 20.41 12.91 9.02
N THR A 117 19.96 13.80 9.91
CA THR A 117 19.84 13.50 11.35
C THR A 117 18.46 13.68 11.97
N VAL A 118 17.43 13.92 11.17
CA VAL A 118 16.11 14.33 11.69
C VAL A 118 15.16 13.14 11.90
N LEU A 119 15.19 12.15 11.01
CA LEU A 119 14.22 11.07 11.00
C LEU A 119 14.68 9.93 11.92
N SER A 120 13.80 9.41 12.77
CA SER A 120 14.15 8.29 13.66
C SER A 120 14.03 6.94 12.98
N ASP A 121 14.93 6.00 13.33
CA ASP A 121 14.86 4.60 12.90
C ASP A 121 13.50 3.95 13.17
N ASN A 122 12.81 4.37 14.24
CA ASN A 122 11.50 3.83 14.59
C ASN A 122 10.43 4.21 13.57
N VAL A 123 10.46 5.42 13.01
CA VAL A 123 9.53 5.85 11.96
C VAL A 123 9.75 5.01 10.70
N VAL A 124 11.01 4.79 10.33
CA VAL A 124 11.39 3.98 9.15
C VAL A 124 11.03 2.51 9.34
N LYS A 125 11.23 1.95 10.55
CA LYS A 125 10.80 0.58 10.88
C LYS A 125 9.28 0.43 10.75
N GLU A 126 8.50 1.40 11.21
CA GLU A 126 7.04 1.35 11.05
C GLU A 126 6.59 1.50 9.59
N LEU A 127 7.24 2.37 8.81
CA LEU A 127 7.00 2.44 7.36
C LEU A 127 7.27 1.09 6.69
N LEU A 128 8.41 0.45 6.97
CA LEU A 128 8.74 -0.85 6.39
C LEU A 128 7.77 -1.94 6.84
N ALA A 129 7.36 -1.95 8.11
CA ALA A 129 6.38 -2.91 8.63
C ALA A 129 5.00 -2.73 7.98
N PHE A 130 4.57 -1.47 7.78
CA PHE A 130 3.35 -1.13 7.05
C PHE A 130 3.39 -1.64 5.61
N LEU A 131 4.49 -1.37 4.88
CA LEU A 131 4.67 -1.89 3.53
C LEU A 131 4.67 -3.43 3.51
N CYS A 132 5.35 -4.08 4.46
CA CYS A 132 5.36 -5.54 4.56
C CYS A 132 3.94 -6.10 4.70
N VAL A 133 3.11 -5.50 5.55
CA VAL A 133 1.71 -5.92 5.77
C VAL A 133 0.86 -5.74 4.51
N ILE A 134 1.09 -4.67 3.72
CA ILE A 134 0.41 -4.48 2.43
C ILE A 134 0.65 -5.64 1.47
N TYR A 135 1.89 -6.14 1.39
CA TYR A 135 2.23 -7.22 0.44
C TYR A 135 2.04 -8.63 1.01
N SER A 136 2.02 -8.81 2.33
CA SER A 136 1.91 -10.13 2.96
C SER A 136 0.47 -10.50 3.30
N GLU A 137 -0.23 -9.63 4.03
CA GLU A 137 -1.61 -9.89 4.42
C GLU A 137 -2.57 -9.44 3.32
N GLY A 138 -2.24 -8.32 2.65
CA GLY A 138 -3.00 -7.80 1.51
C GLY A 138 -4.43 -7.40 1.87
N ASN A 139 -4.94 -6.31 1.29
CA ASN A 139 -6.40 -6.16 1.20
C ASN A 139 -6.91 -7.10 0.12
N LEU A 140 -7.12 -8.34 0.49
CA LEU A 140 -7.99 -9.20 -0.30
C LEU A 140 -9.40 -8.63 -0.13
N THR A 141 -9.93 -8.05 -1.20
CA THR A 141 -11.34 -7.67 -1.33
C THR A 141 -11.95 -8.54 -2.40
N SER A 142 -13.14 -9.07 -2.18
CA SER A 142 -13.87 -9.79 -3.23
C SER A 142 -14.11 -8.87 -4.43
N VAL A 143 -13.85 -9.33 -5.66
CA VAL A 143 -13.76 -8.50 -6.88
C VAL A 143 -15.11 -8.16 -7.51
N ALA A 144 -16.19 -8.43 -6.81
CA ALA A 144 -17.50 -7.96 -7.24
C ALA A 144 -17.59 -6.41 -7.15
N ARG A 145 -17.14 -5.71 -8.22
CA ARG A 145 -17.58 -4.40 -8.75
C ARG A 145 -16.49 -3.34 -9.07
N THR A 146 -15.19 -3.61 -8.95
CA THR A 146 -14.15 -2.57 -9.17
C THR A 146 -13.55 -2.51 -10.58
N ASN A 147 -14.26 -2.96 -11.62
CA ASN A 147 -13.81 -3.01 -13.02
C ASN A 147 -13.43 -1.65 -13.67
N LYS A 148 -13.48 -0.54 -12.92
CA LYS A 148 -13.28 0.83 -13.44
C LYS A 148 -12.20 1.66 -12.74
N LEU A 149 -11.49 1.14 -11.74
CA LEU A 149 -10.57 1.98 -10.96
C LEU A 149 -9.10 1.64 -11.18
N GLY A 150 -8.31 2.72 -11.37
CA GLY A 150 -6.85 2.74 -11.46
C GLY A 150 -6.15 2.30 -10.17
N PRO A 151 -4.81 2.16 -10.19
CA PRO A 151 -4.04 1.81 -9.00
C PRO A 151 -4.25 2.89 -7.94
N LEU A 152 -4.50 2.45 -6.72
CA LEU A 152 -4.88 3.28 -5.58
C LEU A 152 -3.71 3.97 -4.93
N ASP A 153 -4.03 5.09 -4.32
CA ASP A 153 -3.07 6.04 -3.83
C ASP A 153 -3.25 6.27 -2.30
N GLY A 154 -4.34 5.79 -1.67
CA GLY A 154 -4.52 5.73 -0.21
C GLY A 154 -5.83 5.07 0.25
N TRP A 155 -5.91 4.60 1.50
CA TRP A 155 -7.09 3.88 2.06
C TRP A 155 -8.36 4.72 2.10
N ASN A 156 -8.25 5.96 2.57
CA ASN A 156 -9.40 6.86 2.71
C ASN A 156 -9.99 7.18 1.34
N SER A 157 -9.14 7.46 0.36
CA SER A 157 -9.57 7.73 -1.02
C SER A 157 -10.29 6.55 -1.65
N LYS A 158 -9.78 5.31 -1.47
CA LYS A 158 -10.45 4.10 -1.98
C LYS A 158 -11.82 3.89 -1.37
N LEU A 159 -11.95 4.00 -0.06
CA LEU A 159 -13.24 3.80 0.61
C LEU A 159 -14.24 4.91 0.24
N GLU A 160 -13.80 6.16 0.08
CA GLU A 160 -14.64 7.25 -0.45
C GLU A 160 -15.09 6.97 -1.88
N ASP A 161 -14.17 6.54 -2.76
CA ASP A 161 -14.48 6.28 -4.16
C ASP A 161 -15.36 5.04 -4.34
N LEU A 162 -15.20 4.02 -3.49
CA LEU A 162 -16.12 2.88 -3.42
C LEU A 162 -17.50 3.34 -2.98
N LYS A 163 -17.59 4.09 -1.88
CA LYS A 163 -18.87 4.61 -1.36
C LYS A 163 -19.66 5.38 -2.42
N LYS A 164 -19.00 6.24 -3.20
CA LYS A 164 -19.64 7.01 -4.30
C LYS A 164 -20.31 6.13 -5.37
N GLN A 165 -19.92 4.86 -5.50
CA GLN A 165 -20.51 3.93 -6.48
C GLN A 165 -21.77 3.23 -5.96
N TYR A 166 -22.09 3.36 -4.67
CA TYR A 166 -23.29 2.80 -4.07
C TYR A 166 -24.34 3.90 -3.88
N HIS A 167 -25.40 3.85 -4.69
CA HIS A 167 -26.57 4.73 -4.55
C HIS A 167 -27.63 4.17 -3.58
N ASP A 168 -27.46 2.92 -3.15
CA ASP A 168 -28.33 2.17 -2.26
C ASP A 168 -27.56 1.89 -0.96
N ILE A 169 -28.07 2.45 0.15
CA ILE A 169 -27.38 2.39 1.44
C ILE A 169 -27.31 0.96 1.99
N ASP A 170 -28.31 0.13 1.75
CA ASP A 170 -28.32 -1.25 2.26
C ASP A 170 -27.29 -2.10 1.52
N LYS A 171 -27.12 -1.85 0.20
CA LYS A 171 -26.05 -2.50 -0.58
C LYS A 171 -24.65 -2.03 -0.16
N TRP A 172 -24.50 -0.77 0.23
CA TRP A 172 -23.24 -0.25 0.76
C TRP A 172 -22.89 -0.89 2.11
N VAL A 173 -23.83 -0.89 3.05
CA VAL A 173 -23.68 -1.52 4.38
C VAL A 173 -23.30 -2.98 4.23
N LYS A 174 -24.03 -3.72 3.38
CA LYS A 174 -23.73 -5.11 3.09
C LYS A 174 -22.33 -5.31 2.50
N PHE A 175 -21.91 -4.46 1.57
CA PHE A 175 -20.55 -4.53 1.00
C PHE A 175 -19.47 -4.35 2.07
N VAL A 176 -19.63 -3.35 2.95
CA VAL A 176 -18.68 -3.07 4.03
C VAL A 176 -18.55 -4.26 4.96
N GLU A 177 -19.67 -4.85 5.38
CA GLU A 177 -19.70 -6.00 6.30
C GLU A 177 -19.20 -7.28 5.65
N ASP A 178 -19.55 -7.54 4.39
CA ASP A 178 -19.05 -8.69 3.63
C ASP A 178 -17.54 -8.62 3.40
N ASN A 179 -16.97 -7.41 3.38
CA ASN A 179 -15.53 -7.20 3.22
C ASN A 179 -14.80 -6.82 4.51
N CYS A 180 -15.45 -6.92 5.68
CA CYS A 180 -14.88 -6.60 7.00
C CYS A 180 -14.23 -5.19 7.08
N PHE A 181 -14.86 -4.19 6.46
CA PHE A 181 -14.37 -2.81 6.43
C PHE A 181 -14.91 -1.93 7.57
N GLU A 182 -15.75 -2.45 8.46
CA GLU A 182 -16.46 -1.71 9.51
C GLU A 182 -15.48 -0.89 10.38
N MET A 183 -14.31 -1.45 10.68
CA MET A 183 -13.30 -0.80 11.52
C MET A 183 -12.68 0.46 10.92
N PHE A 184 -12.88 0.70 9.62
CA PHE A 184 -12.42 1.90 8.92
C PHE A 184 -13.40 3.06 9.02
N PHE A 185 -14.57 2.88 9.63
CA PHE A 185 -15.62 3.90 9.74
C PHE A 185 -15.92 4.30 11.19
N GLN A 186 -16.37 5.54 11.37
CA GLN A 186 -16.72 6.13 12.66
C GLN A 186 -18.17 5.84 13.07
N ASP A 187 -19.02 5.53 12.10
CA ASP A 187 -20.46 5.38 12.25
C ASP A 187 -20.95 4.01 11.76
N VAL A 188 -22.09 3.57 12.28
CA VAL A 188 -22.70 2.27 11.97
C VAL A 188 -23.28 2.18 10.55
N GLN A 189 -23.54 3.32 9.92
CA GLN A 189 -23.96 3.38 8.52
C GLN A 189 -22.78 3.49 7.55
N TYR A 190 -21.55 3.47 8.07
CA TYR A 190 -20.31 3.53 7.31
C TYR A 190 -20.27 4.73 6.35
N THR A 191 -20.80 5.87 6.79
CA THR A 191 -20.83 7.11 6.01
C THR A 191 -19.59 7.97 6.25
N LYS A 192 -18.90 7.80 7.37
CA LYS A 192 -17.74 8.62 7.73
C LYS A 192 -16.51 7.75 8.01
N ILE A 193 -15.53 7.85 7.12
CA ILE A 193 -14.25 7.13 7.29
C ILE A 193 -13.51 7.72 8.50
N LYS A 194 -12.80 6.86 9.24
CA LYS A 194 -11.87 7.28 10.28
C LYS A 194 -10.73 8.07 9.66
N GLU A 195 -10.62 9.33 10.05
CA GLU A 195 -9.42 10.11 9.76
C GLU A 195 -8.25 9.53 10.55
N TYR A 196 -7.18 9.17 9.84
CA TYR A 196 -5.92 8.76 10.46
C TYR A 196 -5.06 9.95 10.89
N TRP A 197 -5.55 11.16 10.67
CA TRP A 197 -4.81 12.41 10.76
C TRP A 197 -5.61 13.40 11.57
N GLN A 198 -5.02 13.97 12.62
CA GLN A 198 -5.74 14.85 13.54
C GLN A 198 -6.21 16.17 12.91
N TYR A 199 -5.60 16.57 11.80
CA TYR A 199 -5.81 17.86 11.12
C TYR A 199 -6.25 17.73 9.66
N GLY A 200 -6.68 16.54 9.24
CA GLY A 200 -7.22 16.27 7.90
C GLY A 200 -6.17 16.06 6.80
N SER A 201 -6.61 15.50 5.65
CA SER A 201 -5.72 15.11 4.54
C SER A 201 -5.04 16.30 3.83
N ILE A 202 -5.58 17.50 4.00
CA ILE A 202 -5.05 18.71 3.37
C ILE A 202 -3.72 19.18 3.97
N ASN A 203 -3.44 18.82 5.23
CA ASN A 203 -2.27 19.28 5.99
C ASN A 203 -1.19 18.19 6.18
N LEU A 204 -1.25 17.09 5.42
CA LEU A 204 -0.34 15.95 5.60
C LEU A 204 1.11 16.22 5.21
N CYS A 205 1.34 17.22 4.37
CA CYS A 205 2.68 17.71 4.06
C CYS A 205 3.37 18.30 5.30
N ASP A 206 2.58 18.79 6.25
CA ASP A 206 3.03 19.40 7.50
C ASP A 206 3.03 18.43 8.67
N ALA A 207 2.62 17.19 8.44
CA ALA A 207 2.61 16.16 9.46
C ALA A 207 4.01 15.88 9.98
N SER A 208 4.13 15.78 11.31
CA SER A 208 5.38 15.46 11.98
C SER A 208 5.80 14.01 11.73
N ASP A 209 7.05 13.68 12.06
CA ASP A 209 7.54 12.31 11.92
C ASP A 209 6.78 11.34 12.85
N ASP A 210 6.36 11.81 14.04
CA ASP A 210 5.55 11.03 14.98
C ASP A 210 4.10 10.82 14.48
N ASP A 211 3.53 11.81 13.77
CA ASP A 211 2.23 11.64 13.12
C ASP A 211 2.31 10.55 12.04
N TRP A 212 3.35 10.57 11.20
CA TRP A 212 3.59 9.57 10.17
C TRP A 212 3.82 8.17 10.76
N LYS A 213 4.61 8.07 11.82
CA LYS A 213 4.79 6.81 12.55
C LYS A 213 3.46 6.28 13.09
N THR A 214 2.65 7.13 13.69
CA THR A 214 1.33 6.77 14.22
C THR A 214 0.40 6.29 13.11
N TYR A 215 0.43 6.95 11.94
CA TYR A 215 -0.29 6.51 10.77
C TYR A 215 0.14 5.11 10.30
N PHE A 216 1.45 4.89 10.10
CA PHE A 216 1.95 3.59 9.62
C PHE A 216 1.57 2.47 10.58
N LEU A 217 1.71 2.70 11.88
CA LEU A 217 1.31 1.74 12.92
C LEU A 217 -0.19 1.44 12.86
N THR A 218 -1.03 2.48 12.86
CA THR A 218 -2.49 2.33 12.89
C THR A 218 -3.02 1.65 11.63
N ALA A 219 -2.56 2.08 10.46
CA ALA A 219 -2.96 1.51 9.18
C ALA A 219 -2.57 0.03 9.10
N LYS A 220 -1.33 -0.30 9.50
CA LYS A 220 -0.83 -1.68 9.60
C LYS A 220 -1.72 -2.55 10.49
N GLU A 221 -2.07 -2.07 11.69
CA GLU A 221 -2.89 -2.84 12.64
C GLU A 221 -4.31 -3.11 12.11
N LEU A 222 -4.92 -2.13 11.44
CA LEU A 222 -6.25 -2.30 10.85
C LEU A 222 -6.25 -3.28 9.68
N ILE A 223 -5.20 -3.29 8.85
CA ILE A 223 -5.03 -4.30 7.79
C ILE A 223 -5.02 -5.69 8.39
N VAL A 224 -4.14 -5.90 9.37
CA VAL A 224 -3.97 -7.20 10.02
C VAL A 224 -5.29 -7.63 10.68
N LYS A 225 -5.98 -6.70 11.34
CA LYS A 225 -7.25 -6.99 12.01
C LYS A 225 -8.36 -7.34 11.02
N ARG A 226 -8.50 -6.58 9.93
CA ARG A 226 -9.45 -6.88 8.85
C ARG A 226 -9.18 -8.25 8.24
N HIS A 227 -7.93 -8.54 7.91
CA HIS A 227 -7.54 -9.82 7.34
C HIS A 227 -7.88 -11.00 8.27
N LYS A 228 -7.59 -10.88 9.57
CA LYS A 228 -8.01 -11.88 10.57
C LYS A 228 -9.53 -12.07 10.62
N GLN A 229 -10.31 -11.00 10.45
CA GLN A 229 -11.77 -11.09 10.41
C GLN A 229 -12.27 -11.79 9.13
N LEU A 230 -11.69 -11.48 7.97
CA LEU A 230 -12.00 -12.18 6.72
C LEU A 230 -11.73 -13.67 6.83
N LYS A 231 -10.54 -14.04 7.34
CA LYS A 231 -10.17 -15.43 7.62
C LYS A 231 -11.20 -16.16 8.47
N LYS A 232 -11.59 -15.54 9.58
CA LYS A 232 -12.63 -16.08 10.46
C LYS A 232 -14.00 -16.18 9.79
N LYS A 233 -14.40 -15.17 8.99
CA LYS A 233 -15.71 -15.09 8.35
C LYS A 233 -15.87 -16.13 7.24
N TYR A 234 -14.82 -16.34 6.45
CA TYR A 234 -14.83 -17.22 5.28
C TYR A 234 -14.15 -18.57 5.50
N ASN A 235 -13.59 -18.81 6.69
CA ASN A 235 -12.89 -20.04 7.06
C ASN A 235 -11.68 -20.35 6.15
N ILE A 236 -10.85 -19.31 5.95
CA ILE A 236 -9.57 -19.29 5.21
C ILE A 236 -8.40 -18.85 6.13
#